data_AF-A0A8H4NRB3-F1
#
_entry.id   AF-A0A8H4NRB3-F1
#
_cell.length_a   1.000
_cell.length_b   1.000
_cell.length_c   1.000
_cell.angle_alpha   90.00
_cell.angle_beta   90.00
_cell.angle_gamma   90.00
#
_symmetry.space_group_name_H-M   'P 1'
#
loop_
_entity.id
_entity.type
_entity.pdbx_description
1 polymer ?
#
loop_
_entity_poly.entity_id
_entity_poly.type
_entity_poly.pdbx_seq_one_letter_code
_entity_poly.pdbx_strand_id
1 'polypeptide(L)'
;MTLPSAAWKCLFIYRHDEALCRRRSHIHIVGPSPHPQLLEVAVPLQTLLAKPFVVVSQDIPVSIDSLVTAEKKDRLGYIGAYKEMLLWFVGNAREGINRYGTSLGDYYRQRYPNFRSWIEYAVLLYDLPLASLSSHSSERDSNFRDAFAQAASFLAFDAMKPYEEISGELQNMDAGEIVAKIRKSLESKFYSSHECPLHDHAIVSHVRYILVRISGHGNRAQLELLGTQVKNIDLSLTFRSLLGGDETVREHTHIDDLVRQVSSAQAFFRFTVNQIFVQEFLEKLSLDLSLTTRVSPSQNRFRRVLIS
;
A
#
# COMPACT_ATOMS: atom_id res chain seq x y z
N MET A 1 15.58 -0.73 18.04
CA MET A 1 15.36 -2.09 18.58
C MET A 1 14.15 -2.67 17.88
N THR A 2 14.33 -3.67 17.01
CA THR A 2 13.22 -4.40 16.39
C THR A 2 12.65 -5.37 17.41
N LEU A 3 11.40 -5.18 17.83
CA LEU A 3 10.65 -6.21 18.56
C LEU A 3 10.73 -7.51 17.74
N PRO A 4 10.97 -8.68 18.37
CA PRO A 4 10.86 -9.95 17.67
C PRO A 4 9.48 -10.00 17.00
N SER A 5 9.41 -10.48 15.76
CA SER A 5 8.14 -10.66 15.05
C SER A 5 7.21 -11.48 15.93
N ALA A 6 6.29 -10.80 16.60
CA ALA A 6 5.38 -11.44 17.52
C ALA A 6 4.37 -12.18 16.66
N ALA A 7 4.42 -13.51 16.67
CA ALA A 7 3.32 -14.27 16.14
C ALA A 7 2.11 -14.08 17.07
N TRP A 8 0.94 -13.94 16.47
CA TRP A 8 -0.31 -13.59 17.16
C TRP A 8 -1.24 -14.79 17.22
N LYS A 9 -2.13 -14.81 18.22
CA LYS A 9 -3.27 -15.73 18.31
C LYS A 9 -4.55 -14.99 18.63
N CYS A 10 -5.65 -15.64 18.26
CA CYS A 10 -7.00 -15.20 18.58
C CYS A 10 -7.35 -15.61 20.03
N LEU A 11 -7.91 -14.68 20.79
CA LEU A 11 -8.62 -14.93 22.05
C LEU A 11 -9.93 -14.13 22.07
N PHE A 12 -10.76 -14.36 23.07
CA PHE A 12 -12.02 -13.64 23.25
C PHE A 12 -12.10 -12.99 24.63
N ILE A 13 -12.81 -11.87 24.72
CA ILE A 13 -13.15 -11.17 25.96
C ILE A 13 -14.64 -10.80 25.95
N TYR A 14 -15.24 -10.57 27.11
CA TYR A 14 -16.58 -9.96 27.14
C TYR A 14 -16.52 -8.48 26.77
N ARG A 15 -17.60 -7.96 26.14
CA ARG A 15 -17.71 -6.53 25.80
C ARG A 15 -17.52 -5.60 27.01
N HIS A 16 -17.95 -6.00 28.20
CA HIS A 16 -17.77 -5.18 29.40
C HIS A 16 -16.31 -5.09 29.88
N ASP A 17 -15.44 -6.03 29.46
CA ASP A 17 -14.02 -6.05 29.80
C ASP A 17 -13.14 -5.28 28.78
N GLU A 18 -13.75 -4.68 27.76
CA GLU A 18 -13.03 -3.99 26.69
C GLU A 18 -12.09 -2.90 27.21
N ALA A 19 -12.57 -2.09 28.16
CA ALA A 19 -11.81 -0.99 28.75
C ALA A 19 -10.55 -1.48 29.49
N LEU A 20 -10.59 -2.68 30.08
CA LEU A 20 -9.44 -3.30 30.75
C LEU A 20 -8.38 -3.72 29.73
N CYS A 21 -8.81 -4.20 28.56
CA CYS A 21 -7.92 -4.66 27.50
C CYS A 21 -7.30 -3.51 26.72
N ARG A 22 -8.05 -2.42 26.44
CA ARG A 22 -7.53 -1.23 25.73
C ARG A 22 -6.31 -0.59 26.43
N ARG A 23 -6.21 -0.72 27.76
CA ARG A 23 -5.09 -0.22 28.55
C ARG A 23 -3.82 -1.04 28.41
N ARG A 24 -3.91 -2.29 27.92
CA ARG A 24 -2.76 -3.17 27.75
C ARG A 24 -2.10 -2.92 26.39
N SER A 25 -0.80 -2.63 26.41
CA SER A 25 -0.02 -2.26 25.22
C SER A 25 0.25 -3.39 24.23
N HIS A 26 -0.23 -4.61 24.48
CA HIS A 26 0.02 -5.78 23.64
C HIS A 26 -1.28 -6.47 23.18
N ILE A 27 -2.45 -5.87 23.43
CA ILE A 27 -3.74 -6.45 23.02
C ILE A 27 -4.33 -5.57 21.92
N HIS A 28 -4.61 -6.18 20.78
CA HIS A 28 -5.39 -5.55 19.73
C HIS A 28 -6.82 -6.07 19.77
N ILE A 29 -7.80 -5.19 19.93
CA ILE A 29 -9.20 -5.60 19.83
C ILE A 29 -9.55 -5.65 18.35
N VAL A 30 -9.86 -6.84 17.85
CA VAL A 30 -10.17 -7.06 16.43
C VAL A 30 -11.60 -6.63 16.13
N GLY A 31 -12.52 -6.93 17.04
CA GLY A 31 -13.91 -6.48 16.97
C GLY A 31 -14.92 -7.47 17.51
N PRO A 32 -16.21 -7.30 17.19
CA PRO A 32 -17.23 -8.21 17.65
C PRO A 32 -17.01 -9.61 17.08
N SER A 33 -17.37 -10.63 17.86
CA SER A 33 -17.43 -12.01 17.38
C SER A 33 -18.89 -12.42 17.07
N PRO A 34 -19.11 -13.54 16.35
CA PRO A 34 -20.44 -14.13 16.18
C PRO A 34 -21.16 -14.44 17.48
N HIS A 35 -20.44 -14.57 18.60
CA HIS A 35 -21.06 -14.61 19.92
C HIS A 35 -21.38 -13.17 20.37
N PRO A 36 -22.67 -12.78 20.54
CA PRO A 36 -23.09 -11.37 20.67
C PRO A 36 -22.42 -10.61 21.82
N GLN A 37 -22.04 -11.31 22.88
CA GLN A 37 -21.45 -10.74 24.09
C GLN A 37 -19.92 -10.67 24.07
N LEU A 38 -19.27 -11.28 23.09
CA LEU A 38 -17.81 -11.41 23.03
C LEU A 38 -17.20 -10.51 21.95
N LEU A 39 -15.98 -10.06 22.23
CA LEU A 39 -15.07 -9.42 21.29
C LEU A 39 -13.91 -10.37 21.00
N GLU A 40 -13.52 -10.46 19.73
CA GLU A 40 -12.27 -11.06 19.29
C GLU A 40 -11.11 -10.10 19.59
N VAL A 41 -10.03 -10.64 20.12
CA VAL A 41 -8.78 -9.92 20.35
C VAL A 41 -7.59 -10.72 19.79
N ALA A 42 -6.66 -10.01 19.16
CA ALA A 42 -5.38 -10.54 18.76
C ALA A 42 -4.37 -10.23 19.86
N VAL A 43 -3.67 -11.27 20.33
CA VAL A 43 -2.64 -11.17 21.36
C VAL A 43 -1.37 -11.93 20.93
N PRO A 44 -0.19 -11.59 21.48
CA PRO A 44 1.02 -12.38 21.24
C PRO A 44 0.84 -13.83 21.66
N LEU A 45 1.47 -14.77 20.94
CA LEU A 45 1.37 -16.21 21.19
C LEU A 45 1.65 -16.60 22.64
N GLN A 46 2.63 -15.93 23.26
CA GLN A 46 3.06 -16.16 24.65
C GLN A 46 2.06 -15.67 25.71
N THR A 47 0.96 -15.03 25.33
CA THR A 47 -0.05 -14.55 26.27
C THR A 47 -0.70 -15.71 27.01
N LEU A 48 -0.60 -15.72 28.35
CA LEU A 48 -1.20 -16.75 29.20
C LEU A 48 -2.72 -16.60 29.27
N LEU A 49 -3.44 -17.71 29.26
CA LEU A 49 -4.89 -17.76 29.44
C LEU A 49 -5.24 -17.45 30.91
N ALA A 50 -5.62 -16.21 31.16
CA ALA A 50 -6.09 -15.71 32.45
C ALA A 50 -7.18 -14.65 32.22
N LYS A 51 -7.89 -14.25 33.28
CA LYS A 51 -8.86 -13.14 33.16
C LYS A 51 -8.20 -11.90 32.52
N PRO A 52 -8.85 -11.23 31.55
CA PRO A 52 -10.26 -11.36 31.16
C PRO A 52 -10.51 -12.30 29.95
N PHE A 53 -9.53 -13.11 29.56
CA PHE A 53 -9.68 -13.98 28.38
C PHE A 53 -10.65 -15.13 28.65
N VAL A 54 -11.52 -15.39 27.68
CA VAL A 54 -12.52 -16.45 27.69
C VAL A 54 -12.05 -17.57 26.78
N VAL A 55 -12.12 -18.80 27.27
CA VAL A 55 -11.85 -19.99 26.45
C VAL A 55 -13.12 -20.30 25.65
N VAL A 56 -12.98 -20.26 24.33
CA VAL A 56 -14.02 -20.69 23.40
C VAL A 56 -13.55 -22.00 22.78
N SER A 57 -14.39 -23.03 22.86
CA SER A 57 -14.05 -24.40 22.47
C SER A 57 -14.03 -24.64 20.95
N GLN A 58 -14.43 -23.65 20.14
CA GLN A 58 -14.46 -23.74 18.68
C GLN A 58 -13.75 -22.54 18.06
N ASP A 59 -13.02 -22.77 16.97
CA ASP A 59 -12.59 -21.70 16.08
C ASP A 59 -13.83 -21.11 15.42
N ILE A 60 -14.32 -20.00 15.97
CA ILE A 60 -15.50 -19.33 15.42
C ILE A 60 -15.06 -18.65 14.11
N PRO A 61 -15.55 -19.02 12.92
CA PRO A 61 -15.28 -18.27 11.70
C PRO A 61 -15.97 -16.89 11.82
N VAL A 62 -15.21 -15.81 11.64
CA VAL A 62 -15.76 -14.44 11.68
C VAL A 62 -15.81 -13.88 10.27
N SER A 63 -17.01 -13.57 9.81
CA SER A 63 -17.24 -12.79 8.59
C SER A 63 -17.84 -11.43 8.94
N ILE A 64 -17.72 -10.46 8.05
CA ILE A 64 -18.41 -9.17 8.22
C ILE A 64 -19.92 -9.37 8.31
N ASP A 65 -20.49 -10.34 7.59
CA ASP A 65 -21.93 -10.67 7.67
C ASP A 65 -22.38 -11.03 9.08
N SER A 66 -21.53 -11.72 9.84
CA SER A 66 -21.81 -12.07 11.24
C SER A 66 -21.87 -10.85 12.18
N LEU A 67 -21.33 -9.71 11.73
CA LEU A 67 -21.34 -8.44 12.46
C LEU A 67 -22.53 -7.55 12.10
N VAL A 68 -23.33 -7.93 11.10
CA VAL A 68 -24.50 -7.19 10.64
C VAL A 68 -25.71 -7.55 11.52
N THR A 69 -25.96 -6.75 12.56
CA THR A 69 -27.08 -6.95 13.50
C THR A 69 -28.44 -6.60 12.87
N ALA A 70 -29.53 -7.17 13.43
CA ALA A 70 -30.90 -6.82 13.02
C ALA A 70 -31.16 -5.31 13.13
N GLU A 71 -30.78 -4.69 14.25
CA GLU A 71 -30.89 -3.25 14.47
C GLU A 71 -30.24 -2.41 13.34
N LYS A 72 -29.02 -2.79 12.92
CA LYS A 72 -28.35 -2.08 11.82
C LYS A 72 -29.04 -2.30 10.47
N LYS A 73 -29.56 -3.51 10.23
CA LYS A 73 -30.34 -3.81 9.00
C LYS A 73 -31.61 -2.98 8.95
N ASP A 74 -32.32 -2.86 10.07
CA ASP A 74 -33.56 -2.08 10.15
C ASP A 74 -33.29 -0.58 9.93
N ARG A 75 -32.14 -0.08 10.38
CA ARG A 75 -31.75 1.33 10.23
C ARG A 75 -31.24 1.69 8.83
N LEU A 76 -30.42 0.84 8.20
CA LEU A 76 -29.62 1.18 7.03
C LEU A 76 -29.87 0.30 5.80
N GLY A 77 -30.73 -0.71 5.93
CA GLY A 77 -30.78 -1.84 5.01
C GLY A 77 -29.54 -2.72 5.13
N TYR A 78 -29.60 -3.92 4.54
CA TYR A 78 -28.51 -4.89 4.59
C TYR A 78 -27.19 -4.33 4.03
N ILE A 79 -27.25 -3.75 2.83
CA ILE A 79 -26.05 -3.26 2.11
C ILE A 79 -25.40 -2.12 2.91
N GLY A 80 -26.19 -1.18 3.43
CA GLY A 80 -25.67 -0.08 4.24
C GLY A 80 -25.01 -0.58 5.54
N ALA A 81 -25.67 -1.50 6.23
CA ALA A 81 -25.14 -2.09 7.46
C ALA A 81 -23.86 -2.91 7.23
N TYR A 82 -23.80 -3.68 6.13
CA TYR A 82 -22.60 -4.43 5.73
C TYR A 82 -21.43 -3.48 5.44
N LYS A 83 -21.66 -2.42 4.65
CA LYS A 83 -20.63 -1.42 4.32
C LYS A 83 -20.09 -0.71 5.58
N GLU A 84 -20.96 -0.34 6.52
CA GLU A 84 -20.55 0.27 7.78
C GLU A 84 -19.64 -0.68 8.59
N MET A 85 -20.02 -1.96 8.68
CA MET A 85 -19.21 -2.95 9.40
C MET A 85 -17.87 -3.24 8.70
N LEU A 86 -17.86 -3.28 7.37
CA LEU A 86 -16.64 -3.44 6.59
C LEU A 86 -15.67 -2.28 6.84
N LEU A 87 -16.14 -1.03 6.72
CA LEU A 87 -15.30 0.15 6.97
C LEU A 87 -14.77 0.20 8.40
N TRP A 88 -15.61 -0.17 9.37
CA TRP A 88 -15.19 -0.28 10.77
C TRP A 88 -14.07 -1.32 10.93
N PHE A 89 -14.24 -2.52 10.37
CA PHE A 89 -13.25 -3.59 10.46
C PHE A 89 -11.93 -3.21 9.79
N VAL A 90 -12.00 -2.69 8.56
CA VAL A 90 -10.83 -2.30 7.77
C VAL A 90 -10.10 -1.13 8.44
N GLY A 91 -10.83 -0.16 8.98
CA GLY A 91 -10.27 0.94 9.77
C GLY A 91 -9.57 0.45 11.04
N ASN A 92 -10.19 -0.46 11.77
CA ASN A 92 -9.62 -1.03 13.00
C ASN A 92 -8.38 -1.90 12.73
N ALA A 93 -8.38 -2.68 11.64
CA ALA A 93 -7.21 -3.43 11.19
C ALA A 93 -6.04 -2.49 10.85
N ARG A 94 -6.33 -1.39 10.14
CA ARG A 94 -5.33 -0.36 9.81
C ARG A 94 -4.75 0.30 11.06
N GLU A 95 -5.59 0.70 12.01
CA GLU A 95 -5.13 1.27 13.28
C GLU A 95 -4.25 0.29 14.06
N GLY A 96 -4.68 -0.97 14.11
CA GLY A 96 -3.90 -2.06 14.72
C GLY A 96 -2.53 -2.20 14.06
N ILE A 97 -2.46 -2.30 12.73
CA ILE A 97 -1.19 -2.45 11.99
C ILE A 97 -0.30 -1.23 12.22
N ASN A 98 -0.85 -0.01 12.24
CA ASN A 98 -0.08 1.18 12.56
C ASN A 98 0.53 1.15 13.95
N ARG A 99 -0.18 0.58 14.92
CA ARG A 99 0.26 0.51 16.32
C ARG A 99 1.22 -0.65 16.60
N TYR A 100 0.98 -1.80 15.99
CA TYR A 100 1.64 -3.06 16.32
C TYR A 100 2.57 -3.60 15.22
N GLY A 101 2.58 -2.94 14.07
CA GLY A 101 3.40 -3.28 12.91
C GLY A 101 2.84 -4.40 12.04
N THR A 102 3.61 -4.74 11.01
CA THR A 102 3.21 -5.68 9.94
C THR A 102 2.95 -7.12 10.41
N SER A 103 3.49 -7.52 11.58
CA SER A 103 3.21 -8.83 12.19
C SER A 103 1.72 -9.03 12.51
N LEU A 104 1.00 -7.97 12.88
CA LEU A 104 -0.45 -8.03 13.05
C LEU A 104 -1.17 -8.14 11.70
N GLY A 105 -0.56 -7.61 10.63
CA GLY A 105 -1.02 -7.87 9.26
C GLY A 105 -0.96 -9.36 8.92
N ASP A 106 0.08 -10.09 9.35
CA ASP A 106 0.18 -11.55 9.15
C ASP A 106 -0.99 -12.29 9.82
N TYR A 107 -1.34 -11.89 11.06
CA TYR A 107 -2.52 -12.40 11.76
C TYR A 107 -3.80 -12.21 10.94
N TYR A 108 -4.05 -10.98 10.50
CA TYR A 108 -5.26 -10.66 9.74
C TYR A 108 -5.33 -11.46 8.44
N ARG A 109 -4.21 -11.67 7.73
CA ARG A 109 -4.19 -12.48 6.50
C ARG A 109 -4.57 -13.94 6.74
N GLN A 110 -4.09 -14.52 7.83
CA GLN A 110 -4.38 -15.91 8.18
C GLN A 110 -5.83 -16.07 8.67
N ARG A 111 -6.28 -15.14 9.51
CA ARG A 111 -7.60 -15.20 10.16
C ARG A 111 -8.74 -14.78 9.24
N TYR A 112 -8.49 -13.85 8.33
CA TYR A 112 -9.48 -13.21 7.45
C TYR A 112 -9.07 -13.27 5.97
N PRO A 113 -8.99 -14.47 5.37
CA PRO A 113 -8.47 -14.64 4.00
C PRO A 113 -9.27 -13.85 2.95
N ASN A 114 -10.58 -13.68 3.13
CA ASN A 114 -11.45 -12.91 2.23
C ASN A 114 -11.15 -11.41 2.24
N PHE A 115 -10.44 -10.91 3.26
CA PHE A 115 -10.08 -9.49 3.40
C PHE A 115 -8.61 -9.24 3.10
N ARG A 116 -7.88 -10.26 2.65
CA ARG A 116 -6.44 -10.20 2.40
C ARG A 116 -6.03 -8.95 1.62
N SER A 117 -6.78 -8.58 0.59
CA SER A 117 -6.57 -7.40 -0.25
C SER A 117 -6.48 -6.11 0.55
N TRP A 118 -7.48 -5.85 1.41
CA TRP A 118 -7.49 -4.68 2.30
C TRP A 118 -6.35 -4.74 3.31
N ILE A 119 -6.01 -5.92 3.80
CA ILE A 119 -4.89 -6.08 4.75
C ILE A 119 -3.55 -5.77 4.06
N GLU A 120 -3.34 -6.22 2.83
CA GLU A 120 -2.12 -5.88 2.08
C GLU A 120 -2.04 -4.37 1.80
N TYR A 121 -3.18 -3.73 1.56
CA TYR A 121 -3.27 -2.28 1.40
C TYR A 121 -2.92 -1.55 2.71
N ALA A 122 -3.46 -2.00 3.85
CA ALA A 122 -3.17 -1.41 5.16
C ALA A 122 -1.68 -1.57 5.52
N VAL A 123 -1.09 -2.74 5.25
CA VAL A 123 0.35 -2.99 5.40
C VAL A 123 1.17 -2.09 4.47
N LEU A 124 0.75 -1.91 3.21
CA LEU A 124 1.42 -1.00 2.30
C LEU A 124 1.44 0.44 2.84
N LEU A 125 0.30 0.93 3.33
CA LEU A 125 0.21 2.26 3.94
C LEU A 125 1.13 2.42 5.15
N TYR A 126 1.35 1.35 5.91
CA TYR A 126 2.31 1.33 7.01
C TYR A 126 3.77 1.41 6.53
N ASP A 127 4.11 0.65 5.49
CA ASP A 127 5.48 0.56 4.96
C ASP A 127 5.93 1.77 4.15
N LEU A 128 5.00 2.64 3.71
CA LEU A 128 5.33 3.88 3.02
C LEU A 128 6.19 4.81 3.90
N PRO A 129 7.16 5.53 3.32
CA PRO A 129 7.94 6.52 4.05
C PRO A 129 7.04 7.61 4.64
N LEU A 130 7.49 8.21 5.74
CA LEU A 130 6.81 9.36 6.33
C LEU A 130 7.06 10.60 5.48
N ALA A 131 6.01 11.35 5.17
CA ALA A 131 6.12 12.60 4.42
C ALA A 131 6.90 13.66 5.22
N SER A 132 6.48 13.86 6.47
CA SER A 132 7.16 14.74 7.43
C SER A 132 8.07 13.91 8.33
N LEU A 133 9.34 14.25 8.33
CA LEU A 133 10.35 13.63 9.18
C LEU A 133 10.55 14.52 10.42
N SER A 134 10.54 13.90 11.60
CA SER A 134 10.90 14.59 12.84
C SER A 134 12.39 14.98 12.84
N SER A 135 12.78 15.92 13.69
CA SER A 135 14.20 16.29 13.92
C SER A 135 15.07 15.13 14.42
N HIS A 136 14.46 14.07 14.92
CA HIS A 136 15.14 12.86 15.41
C HIS A 136 15.16 11.72 14.39
N SER A 137 14.64 11.94 13.17
CA SER A 137 14.62 10.91 12.13
C SER A 137 16.04 10.58 11.69
N SER A 138 16.30 9.31 11.39
CA SER A 138 17.62 8.88 10.97
C SER A 138 17.91 9.33 9.53
N GLU A 139 19.19 9.41 9.17
CA GLU A 139 19.60 9.62 7.78
C GLU A 139 19.02 8.56 6.85
N ARG A 140 18.88 7.32 7.35
CA ARG A 140 18.23 6.22 6.63
C ARG A 140 16.77 6.53 6.28
N ASP A 141 16.02 7.15 7.19
CA ASP A 141 14.61 7.50 6.96
C ASP A 141 14.49 8.61 5.89
N SER A 142 15.39 9.59 5.92
CA SER A 142 15.48 10.62 4.87
C SER A 142 15.82 10.01 3.52
N ASN A 143 16.87 9.19 3.46
CA ASN A 143 17.31 8.54 2.23
C ASN A 143 16.22 7.63 1.66
N PHE A 144 15.47 6.93 2.52
CA PHE A 144 14.36 6.09 2.09
C PHE A 144 13.19 6.91 1.52
N ARG A 145 12.80 7.99 2.19
CA ARG A 145 11.78 8.92 1.70
C ARG A 145 12.17 9.52 0.35
N ASP A 146 13.39 10.03 0.26
CA ASP A 146 13.87 10.73 -0.93
C ASP A 146 14.02 9.75 -2.11
N ALA A 147 14.53 8.53 -1.87
CA ALA A 147 14.60 7.50 -2.90
C ALA A 147 13.22 7.05 -3.41
N PHE A 148 12.21 6.97 -2.52
CA PHE A 148 10.85 6.64 -2.93
C PHE A 148 10.23 7.75 -3.76
N ALA A 149 10.37 9.01 -3.32
CA ALA A 149 9.89 10.16 -4.04
C ALA A 149 10.53 10.26 -5.44
N GLN A 150 11.84 10.04 -5.55
CA GLN A 150 12.55 9.99 -6.83
C GLN A 150 12.00 8.89 -7.73
N ALA A 151 11.87 7.66 -7.23
CA ALA A 151 11.35 6.55 -8.03
C ALA A 151 9.92 6.82 -8.52
N ALA A 152 9.05 7.32 -7.64
CA ALA A 152 7.69 7.68 -7.97
C ALA A 152 7.61 8.79 -9.03
N SER A 153 8.37 9.87 -8.85
CA SER A 153 8.39 10.99 -9.80
C SER A 153 8.96 10.59 -11.15
N PHE A 154 10.05 9.83 -11.16
CA PHE A 154 10.65 9.30 -12.40
C PHE A 154 9.63 8.49 -13.22
N LEU A 155 8.93 7.56 -12.56
CA LEU A 155 7.90 6.74 -13.21
C LEU A 155 6.71 7.59 -13.68
N ALA A 156 6.31 8.60 -12.91
CA ALA A 156 5.25 9.50 -13.33
C ALA A 156 5.65 10.33 -14.55
N PHE A 157 6.87 10.89 -14.59
CA PHE A 157 7.38 11.66 -15.73
C PHE A 157 7.48 10.82 -17.00
N ASP A 158 7.80 9.54 -16.89
CA ASP A 158 7.80 8.60 -18.02
C ASP A 158 6.41 8.44 -18.66
N ALA A 159 5.35 8.65 -17.88
CA ALA A 159 3.97 8.66 -18.33
C ALA A 159 3.43 10.06 -18.66
N MET A 160 4.25 11.12 -18.60
CA MET A 160 3.83 12.52 -18.75
C MET A 160 4.53 13.23 -19.91
N LYS A 161 3.88 14.29 -20.40
CA LYS A 161 4.50 15.24 -21.30
C LYS A 161 4.98 16.47 -20.52
N PRO A 162 6.12 17.08 -20.91
CA PRO A 162 6.70 18.19 -20.15
C PRO A 162 5.79 19.42 -20.01
N TYR A 163 4.88 19.62 -20.98
CA TYR A 163 3.93 20.74 -21.02
C TYR A 163 2.63 20.49 -20.23
N GLU A 164 2.40 19.30 -19.69
CA GLU A 164 1.24 19.04 -18.85
C GLU A 164 1.38 19.79 -17.52
N GLU A 165 0.28 20.39 -17.04
CA GLU A 165 0.25 21.14 -15.76
C GLU A 165 0.77 20.28 -14.60
N ILE A 166 0.35 19.02 -14.54
CA ILE A 166 0.82 18.06 -13.53
C ILE A 166 2.32 17.80 -13.57
N SER A 167 2.95 17.86 -14.75
CA SER A 167 4.41 17.75 -14.86
C SER A 167 5.08 18.96 -14.22
N GLY A 168 4.55 20.17 -14.47
CA GLY A 168 5.01 21.40 -13.82
C GLY A 168 4.81 21.38 -12.30
N GLU A 169 3.66 20.93 -11.82
CA GLU A 169 3.42 20.74 -10.38
C GLU A 169 4.43 19.78 -9.77
N LEU A 170 4.60 18.60 -10.37
CA LEU A 170 5.47 17.55 -9.84
C LEU A 170 6.95 17.96 -9.82
N GLN A 171 7.40 18.75 -10.80
CA GLN A 171 8.77 19.29 -10.80
C GLN A 171 9.05 20.22 -9.62
N ASN A 172 8.03 20.91 -9.11
CA ASN A 172 8.16 21.86 -8.00
C ASN A 172 7.90 21.22 -6.61
N MET A 173 7.57 19.93 -6.56
CA MET A 173 7.33 19.25 -5.29
C MET A 173 8.63 18.71 -4.68
N ASP A 174 8.77 18.88 -3.38
CA ASP A 174 9.79 18.19 -2.61
C ASP A 174 9.41 16.72 -2.33
N ALA A 175 10.37 15.95 -1.79
CA ALA A 175 10.17 14.53 -1.52
C ALA A 175 9.05 14.25 -0.50
N GLY A 176 8.87 15.14 0.49
CA GLY A 176 7.80 15.02 1.47
C GLY A 176 6.42 15.25 0.85
N GLU A 177 6.30 16.25 -0.02
CA GLU A 177 5.07 16.56 -0.75
C GLU A 177 4.66 15.43 -1.70
N ILE A 178 5.62 14.87 -2.44
CA ILE A 178 5.39 13.70 -3.32
C ILE A 178 4.85 12.51 -2.51
N VAL A 179 5.52 12.19 -1.39
CA VAL A 179 5.11 11.10 -0.49
C VAL A 179 3.74 11.35 0.12
N ALA A 180 3.45 12.59 0.55
CA ALA A 180 2.15 12.98 1.09
C ALA A 180 1.03 12.82 0.06
N LYS A 181 1.27 13.25 -1.19
CA LYS A 181 0.30 13.15 -2.29
C LYS A 181 -0.02 11.68 -2.59
N ILE A 182 1.00 10.83 -2.74
CA ILE A 182 0.84 9.39 -2.95
C ILE A 182 0.09 8.74 -1.78
N ARG A 183 0.48 9.03 -0.54
CA ARG A 183 -0.19 8.50 0.65
C ARG A 183 -1.66 8.90 0.67
N LYS A 184 -1.98 10.17 0.44
CA LYS A 184 -3.37 10.68 0.41
C LYS A 184 -4.19 9.99 -0.68
N SER A 185 -3.63 9.81 -1.88
CA SER A 185 -4.28 9.09 -2.97
C SER A 185 -4.55 7.62 -2.61
N LEU A 186 -3.57 6.96 -1.98
CA LEU A 186 -3.72 5.59 -1.52
C LEU A 186 -4.77 5.47 -0.41
N GLU A 187 -4.78 6.39 0.56
CA GLU A 187 -5.79 6.44 1.63
C GLU A 187 -7.19 6.68 1.09
N SER A 188 -7.34 7.59 0.12
CA SER A 188 -8.62 7.83 -0.55
C SER A 188 -9.16 6.56 -1.20
N LYS A 189 -8.31 5.85 -1.96
CA LYS A 189 -8.65 4.55 -2.58
C LYS A 189 -9.00 3.48 -1.54
N PHE A 190 -8.25 3.42 -0.43
CA PHE A 190 -8.51 2.47 0.65
C PHE A 190 -9.92 2.60 1.25
N TYR A 191 -10.45 3.82 1.37
CA TYR A 191 -11.79 4.07 1.92
C TYR A 191 -12.89 4.17 0.86
N SER A 192 -12.57 4.46 -0.40
CA SER A 192 -13.57 4.56 -1.48
C SER A 192 -13.96 3.21 -2.06
N SER A 193 -13.05 2.24 -2.07
CA SER A 193 -13.28 0.89 -2.60
C SER A 193 -14.06 0.01 -1.61
N HIS A 194 -15.40 0.15 -1.63
CA HIS A 194 -16.33 -0.67 -0.83
C HIS A 194 -16.39 -2.14 -1.29
N GLU A 195 -15.81 -2.44 -2.45
CA GLU A 195 -15.54 -3.77 -2.98
C GLU A 195 -14.09 -3.68 -3.46
N CYS A 196 -13.12 -4.35 -2.81
CA CYS A 196 -11.72 -4.24 -3.22
C CYS A 196 -11.57 -4.84 -4.63
N PRO A 197 -11.43 -4.03 -5.70
CA PRO A 197 -11.40 -4.54 -7.05
C PRO A 197 -10.02 -5.13 -7.36
N LEU A 198 -9.96 -6.00 -8.37
CA LEU A 198 -8.69 -6.52 -8.91
C LEU A 198 -7.71 -5.39 -9.32
N HIS A 199 -8.19 -4.19 -9.65
CA HIS A 199 -7.35 -3.05 -10.01
C HIS A 199 -6.61 -2.45 -8.80
N ASP A 200 -7.17 -2.51 -7.58
CA ASP A 200 -6.48 -2.00 -6.39
C ASP A 200 -5.35 -2.93 -5.95
N HIS A 201 -5.45 -4.22 -6.25
CA HIS A 201 -4.34 -5.16 -6.09
C HIS A 201 -3.14 -4.80 -6.95
N ALA A 202 -3.37 -4.35 -8.19
CA ALA A 202 -2.30 -3.91 -9.07
C ALA A 202 -1.57 -2.71 -8.45
N ILE A 203 -2.31 -1.68 -8.03
CA ILE A 203 -1.73 -0.49 -7.37
C ILE A 203 -0.88 -0.88 -6.15
N VAL A 204 -1.42 -1.73 -5.26
CA VAL A 204 -0.67 -2.21 -4.08
C VAL A 204 0.63 -2.92 -4.50
N SER A 205 0.54 -3.76 -5.52
CA SER A 205 1.67 -4.51 -6.07
C SER A 205 2.75 -3.61 -6.64
N HIS A 206 2.37 -2.56 -7.37
CA HIS A 206 3.30 -1.64 -8.04
C HIS A 206 4.06 -0.81 -7.04
N VAL A 207 3.35 -0.26 -6.05
CA VAL A 207 3.97 0.55 -5.00
C VAL A 207 4.92 -0.33 -4.18
N ARG A 208 4.52 -1.56 -3.84
CA ARG A 208 5.40 -2.52 -3.16
C ARG A 208 6.62 -2.90 -3.98
N TYR A 209 6.47 -3.12 -5.28
CA TYR A 209 7.59 -3.40 -6.18
C TYR A 209 8.67 -2.32 -6.06
N ILE A 210 8.26 -1.04 -6.12
CA ILE A 210 9.18 0.08 -5.96
C ILE A 210 9.77 0.14 -4.57
N LEU A 211 8.97 -0.01 -3.51
CA LEU A 211 9.47 -0.02 -2.12
C LEU A 211 10.56 -1.07 -1.91
N VAL A 212 10.42 -2.27 -2.48
CA VAL A 212 11.44 -3.31 -2.37
C VAL A 212 12.71 -2.96 -3.16
N ARG A 213 12.58 -2.36 -4.35
CA ARG A 213 13.73 -2.00 -5.21
C ARG A 213 14.57 -0.86 -4.66
N ILE A 214 13.94 0.12 -4.02
CA ILE A 214 14.65 1.24 -3.39
C ILE A 214 15.21 0.92 -1.99
N SER A 215 15.22 -0.36 -1.59
CA SER A 215 15.70 -0.84 -0.28
C SER A 215 14.83 -0.43 0.93
N GLY A 216 13.52 -0.26 0.74
CA GLY A 216 12.56 -0.13 1.82
C GLY A 216 12.41 -1.39 2.67
N HIS A 217 11.73 -1.26 3.82
CA HIS A 217 11.45 -2.34 4.79
C HIS A 217 10.58 -3.51 4.24
N GLY A 218 10.42 -3.64 2.92
CA GLY A 218 9.60 -4.65 2.28
C GLY A 218 10.16 -6.07 2.46
N ASN A 219 9.35 -6.95 3.03
CA ASN A 219 9.63 -8.37 3.08
C ASN A 219 9.63 -8.93 1.64
N ARG A 220 10.79 -9.37 1.13
CA ARG A 220 10.91 -9.96 -0.22
C ARG A 220 9.92 -11.11 -0.45
N ALA A 221 9.51 -11.83 0.61
CA ALA A 221 8.51 -12.89 0.55
C ALA A 221 7.11 -12.40 0.08
N GLN A 222 6.82 -11.11 0.17
CA GLN A 222 5.56 -10.54 -0.32
C GLN A 222 5.54 -10.29 -1.83
N LEU A 223 6.69 -10.21 -2.51
CA LEU A 223 6.72 -10.12 -3.98
C LEU A 223 6.24 -11.43 -4.63
N GLU A 224 6.55 -12.58 -4.02
CA GLU A 224 6.10 -13.90 -4.50
C GLU A 224 4.57 -14.07 -4.39
N LEU A 225 3.95 -13.37 -3.44
CA LEU A 225 2.49 -13.32 -3.27
C LEU A 225 1.77 -12.47 -4.32
N LEU A 226 2.49 -11.63 -5.07
CA LEU A 226 1.93 -10.80 -6.15
C LEU A 226 1.78 -11.56 -7.49
N GLY A 227 2.29 -12.79 -7.55
CA GLY A 227 2.13 -13.69 -8.69
C GLY A 227 2.71 -13.16 -10.02
N THR A 228 2.43 -13.87 -11.11
CA THR A 228 2.78 -13.52 -12.50
C THR A 228 2.10 -12.23 -13.01
N GLN A 229 1.28 -11.56 -12.20
CA GLN A 229 0.51 -10.39 -12.61
C GLN A 229 1.37 -9.15 -12.89
N VAL A 230 2.57 -9.06 -12.31
CA VAL A 230 3.55 -7.96 -12.57
C VAL A 230 3.97 -7.87 -14.04
N LYS A 231 3.78 -8.93 -14.84
CA LYS A 231 4.25 -8.98 -16.24
C LYS A 231 3.51 -8.07 -17.23
N ASN A 232 2.34 -7.52 -16.89
CA ASN A 232 1.53 -6.68 -17.80
C ASN A 232 1.24 -5.27 -17.24
N ILE A 233 2.06 -4.81 -16.31
CA ILE A 233 1.77 -3.65 -15.48
C ILE A 233 2.49 -2.39 -15.98
N ASP A 234 1.73 -1.31 -16.15
CA ASP A 234 2.28 0.02 -16.42
C ASP A 234 2.50 0.77 -15.08
N LEU A 235 3.69 0.58 -14.51
CA LEU A 235 4.11 1.26 -13.28
C LEU A 235 4.03 2.77 -13.42
N SER A 236 4.44 3.29 -14.58
CA SER A 236 4.48 4.71 -14.89
C SER A 236 3.07 5.34 -14.84
N LEU A 237 2.06 4.69 -15.43
CA LEU A 237 0.66 5.13 -15.29
C LEU A 237 0.16 5.11 -13.84
N THR A 238 0.59 4.12 -13.06
CA THR A 238 0.15 3.99 -11.67
C THR A 238 0.66 5.16 -10.84
N PHE A 239 1.93 5.51 -10.95
CA PHE A 239 2.48 6.64 -10.23
C PHE A 239 1.98 7.99 -10.76
N ARG A 240 1.72 8.12 -12.07
CA ARG A 240 0.98 9.27 -12.64
C ARG A 240 -0.39 9.42 -11.97
N SER A 241 -1.20 8.37 -11.92
CA SER A 241 -2.53 8.36 -11.29
C SER A 241 -2.46 8.70 -9.80
N LEU A 242 -1.53 8.10 -9.06
CA LEU A 242 -1.34 8.39 -7.63
C LEU A 242 -0.90 9.83 -7.36
N LEU A 243 -0.25 10.49 -8.31
CA LEU A 243 0.18 11.88 -8.22
C LEU A 243 -0.86 12.87 -8.79
N GLY A 244 -2.05 12.40 -9.15
CA GLY A 244 -3.20 13.21 -9.58
C GLY A 244 -3.38 13.32 -11.09
N GLY A 245 -2.64 12.52 -11.86
CA GLY A 245 -2.77 12.47 -13.31
C GLY A 245 -3.90 11.55 -13.75
N ASP A 246 -4.31 11.69 -15.01
CA ASP A 246 -5.23 10.74 -15.63
C ASP A 246 -4.53 9.39 -15.94
N GLU A 247 -5.33 8.37 -16.24
CA GLU A 247 -4.83 7.04 -16.62
C GLU A 247 -4.59 6.92 -18.13
N THR A 248 -4.51 8.05 -18.85
CA THR A 248 -4.33 8.04 -20.30
C THR A 248 -2.90 7.73 -20.68
N VAL A 249 -2.72 6.74 -21.56
CA VAL A 249 -1.40 6.42 -22.12
C VAL A 249 -0.99 7.55 -23.06
N ARG A 250 0.12 8.23 -22.74
CA ARG A 250 0.73 9.18 -23.67
C ARG A 250 1.71 8.45 -24.58
N GLU A 251 1.42 8.45 -25.89
CA GLU A 251 2.33 7.91 -26.89
C GLU A 251 3.49 8.89 -27.19
N HIS A 252 4.58 8.38 -27.76
CA HIS A 252 5.72 9.19 -28.26
C HIS A 252 6.46 9.98 -27.16
N THR A 253 6.49 9.51 -25.92
CA THR A 253 7.43 10.05 -24.91
C THR A 253 8.85 9.69 -25.33
N HIS A 254 9.65 10.72 -25.63
CA HIS A 254 11.06 10.56 -25.95
C HIS A 254 11.88 10.57 -24.67
N ILE A 255 12.99 9.80 -24.65
CA ILE A 255 13.90 9.79 -23.51
C ILE A 255 14.42 11.20 -23.16
N ASP A 256 14.57 12.08 -24.16
CA ASP A 256 14.99 13.47 -23.95
C ASP A 256 13.95 14.30 -23.19
N ASP A 257 12.65 14.02 -23.37
CA ASP A 257 11.58 14.63 -22.59
C ASP A 257 11.60 14.15 -21.14
N LEU A 258 11.90 12.86 -20.91
CA LEU A 258 12.06 12.30 -19.57
C LEU A 258 13.29 12.91 -18.88
N VAL A 259 14.44 12.95 -19.56
CA VAL A 259 15.66 13.61 -19.07
C VAL A 259 15.35 15.06 -18.69
N ARG A 260 14.70 15.82 -19.58
CA ARG A 260 14.35 17.22 -19.31
C ARG A 260 13.47 17.39 -18.08
N GLN A 261 12.43 16.57 -17.91
CA GLN A 261 11.53 16.64 -16.75
C GLN A 261 12.26 16.28 -15.45
N VAL A 262 13.03 15.19 -15.47
CA VAL A 262 13.77 14.70 -14.29
C VAL A 262 14.87 15.70 -13.90
N SER A 263 15.60 16.29 -14.86
CA SER A 263 16.61 17.32 -14.61
C SER A 263 16.06 18.57 -13.95
N SER A 264 14.82 18.95 -14.28
CA SER A 264 14.17 20.16 -13.74
C SER A 264 13.46 19.92 -12.41
N ALA A 265 13.30 18.66 -11.98
CA ALA A 265 12.53 18.31 -10.81
C ALA A 265 13.33 18.50 -9.51
N GLN A 266 12.71 19.14 -8.51
CA GLN A 266 13.29 19.37 -7.20
C GLN A 266 13.72 18.06 -6.51
N ALA A 267 13.02 16.95 -6.71
CA ALA A 267 13.41 15.64 -6.17
C ALA A 267 14.81 15.15 -6.64
N PHE A 268 15.33 15.71 -7.74
CA PHE A 268 16.57 15.31 -8.39
C PHE A 268 17.65 16.42 -8.39
N PHE A 269 17.46 17.52 -7.67
CA PHE A 269 18.34 18.71 -7.75
C PHE A 269 19.83 18.45 -7.46
N ARG A 270 20.17 17.33 -6.79
CA ARG A 270 21.54 16.93 -6.45
C ARG A 270 22.20 16.04 -7.51
N PHE A 271 21.48 15.66 -8.56
CA PHE A 271 21.94 14.70 -9.55
C PHE A 271 22.21 15.38 -10.88
N THR A 272 23.27 14.94 -11.57
CA THR A 272 23.47 15.27 -12.97
C THR A 272 22.67 14.27 -13.82
N VAL A 273 21.50 14.71 -14.26
CA VAL A 273 20.55 13.86 -15.00
C VAL A 273 20.89 13.91 -16.49
N ASN A 274 21.21 12.75 -17.05
CA ASN A 274 21.48 12.52 -18.47
C ASN A 274 20.95 11.13 -18.87
N GLN A 275 21.16 10.71 -20.13
CA GLN A 275 20.68 9.41 -20.59
C GLN A 275 21.31 8.23 -19.83
N ILE A 276 22.58 8.33 -19.40
CA ILE A 276 23.25 7.30 -18.60
C ILE A 276 22.58 7.18 -17.22
N PHE A 277 22.30 8.32 -16.57
CA PHE A 277 21.57 8.35 -15.30
C PHE A 277 20.20 7.68 -15.43
N VAL A 278 19.44 7.99 -16.48
CA VAL A 278 18.12 7.37 -16.74
C VAL A 278 18.26 5.85 -16.87
N GLN A 279 19.27 5.38 -17.59
CA GLN A 279 19.53 3.94 -17.75
C GLN A 279 19.90 3.28 -16.41
N GLU A 280 20.85 3.85 -15.66
CA GLU A 280 21.25 3.34 -14.34
C GLU A 280 20.06 3.31 -13.36
N PHE A 281 19.18 4.32 -13.43
CA PHE A 281 18.00 4.41 -12.60
C PHE A 281 16.97 3.31 -12.94
N LEU A 282 16.79 3.01 -14.23
CA LEU A 282 15.96 1.89 -14.68
C LEU A 282 16.52 0.54 -14.27
N GLU A 283 17.83 0.34 -14.42
CA GLU A 283 18.52 -0.88 -13.97
C GLU A 283 18.34 -1.09 -12.46
N LYS A 284 18.48 -0.02 -11.66
CA LYS A 284 18.22 -0.04 -10.21
C LYS A 284 16.78 -0.46 -9.87
N LEU A 285 15.80 -0.01 -10.65
CA LEU A 285 14.40 -0.43 -10.51
C LEU A 285 14.10 -1.78 -11.16
N SER A 286 15.09 -2.40 -11.83
CA SER A 286 14.95 -3.61 -12.63
C SER A 286 13.84 -3.51 -13.67
N LEU A 287 13.77 -2.38 -14.35
CA LEU A 287 12.81 -2.10 -15.42
C LEU A 287 13.52 -2.17 -16.77
N ASP A 288 12.82 -2.70 -17.77
CA ASP A 288 13.32 -2.71 -19.14
C ASP A 288 13.17 -1.31 -19.76
N LEU A 289 14.21 -0.85 -20.45
CA LEU A 289 14.22 0.42 -21.20
C LEU A 289 13.11 0.48 -22.25
N SER A 290 12.67 -0.69 -22.75
CA SER A 290 11.54 -0.82 -23.67
C SER A 290 10.21 -0.36 -23.09
N LEU A 291 10.09 -0.28 -21.75
CA LEU A 291 8.91 0.23 -21.05
C LEU A 291 8.90 1.77 -20.99
N THR A 292 10.07 2.41 -21.00
CA THR A 292 10.24 3.87 -20.88
C THR A 292 10.17 4.66 -22.18
N THR A 293 9.72 4.01 -23.25
CA THR A 293 9.44 4.67 -24.53
C THR A 293 8.19 4.03 -25.09
N ARG A 294 7.02 4.61 -24.78
CA ARG A 294 5.73 4.11 -25.25
C ARG A 294 5.59 4.37 -26.74
N VAL A 295 6.20 3.50 -27.52
CA VAL A 295 6.07 3.44 -28.97
C VAL A 295 4.82 2.65 -29.31
N SER A 296 3.94 3.24 -30.13
CA SER A 296 2.67 2.63 -30.57
C SER A 296 2.85 1.18 -31.06
N PRO A 297 1.90 0.25 -30.81
CA PRO A 297 1.96 -1.14 -31.29
C PRO A 297 2.11 -1.28 -32.81
N SER A 298 1.78 -0.23 -33.56
CA SER A 298 1.93 -0.16 -35.02
C SER A 298 3.40 -0.21 -35.48
N GLN A 299 4.37 0.19 -34.66
CA GLN A 299 5.79 0.15 -35.02
C GLN A 299 6.50 -1.16 -34.63
N ASN A 300 5.94 -1.95 -33.72
CA ASN A 300 6.46 -3.28 -33.38
C ASN A 300 6.28 -4.31 -34.51
N ARG A 301 5.40 -4.06 -35.48
CA ARG A 301 5.30 -4.90 -36.70
C ARG A 301 6.46 -4.72 -37.67
N PHE A 302 7.14 -3.57 -37.66
CA PHE A 302 8.25 -3.32 -38.58
C PHE A 302 9.62 -3.79 -38.06
N ARG A 303 9.78 -3.99 -36.74
CA ARG A 303 11.03 -4.56 -36.18
C ARG A 303 11.17 -6.08 -36.35
N ARG A 304 10.08 -6.80 -36.64
CA ARG A 304 10.14 -8.25 -36.94
C ARG A 304 10.51 -8.61 -38.38
N VAL A 305 10.68 -7.62 -39.27
CA VAL A 305 10.93 -7.87 -40.71
C VAL A 305 12.38 -7.55 -41.12
N LEU A 306 13.22 -7.06 -40.20
CA LEU A 306 14.65 -6.77 -40.49
C LEU A 306 15.63 -7.69 -39.77
N ILE A 307 15.14 -8.80 -39.21
CA ILE A 307 15.98 -9.93 -38.78
C ILE A 307 15.34 -11.21 -39.32
N SER A 308 15.48 -11.39 -40.63
CA SER A 308 15.30 -12.65 -41.35
C SER A 308 16.05 -12.56 -42.65
#